data_AF-A0A2T6C7X2-F1
#
_entry.id   AF-A0A2T6C7X2-F1
#
_cell.length_a   1.000
_cell.length_b   1.000
_cell.length_c   1.000
_cell.angle_alpha   90.00
_cell.angle_beta   90.00
_cell.angle_gamma   90.00
#
_symmetry.space_group_name_H-M   'P 1'
#
loop_
_entity.id
_entity.type
_entity.pdbx_description
1 polymer ?
#
loop_
_entity_poly.entity_id
_entity_poly.type
_entity_poly.pdbx_seq_one_letter_code
_entity_poly.pdbx_strand_id
1 'polypeptide(L)'
;MKRKDSLYHLGKRSWAWQKVNHWQEAEVVITGYRKEEPGWLIAVEENGRLRPGGVMELGIGPRERKAFYQVAQRIKTYENRQYVHVEPKIHCKVKYKNQLISVKS
;
A
#
# COMPACT_ATOMS: atom_id res chain seq x y z
N MET A 1 -26.49 24.77 2.48
CA MET A 1 -27.19 26.05 2.28
C MET A 1 -26.19 27.18 2.55
N LYS A 2 -25.60 27.79 1.50
CA LYS A 2 -24.66 28.92 1.66
C LYS A 2 -25.47 30.22 1.83
N ARG A 3 -25.09 31.06 2.79
CA ARG A 3 -25.65 32.42 2.95
C ARG A 3 -25.22 33.31 1.78
N LYS A 4 -26.13 34.15 1.31
CA LYS A 4 -26.09 34.89 0.02
C LYS A 4 -25.25 36.17 0.07
N ASP A 5 -24.69 36.53 1.22
CA ASP A 5 -24.20 37.91 1.47
C ASP A 5 -22.72 37.98 1.89
N SER A 6 -21.88 37.04 1.48
CA SER A 6 -20.45 37.11 1.77
C SER A 6 -19.71 37.92 0.71
N LEU A 7 -19.32 39.15 1.08
CA LEU A 7 -18.40 40.01 0.33
C LEU A 7 -17.10 39.25 -0.01
N TYR A 8 -16.73 39.29 -1.29
CA TYR A 8 -15.56 38.63 -1.85
C TYR A 8 -14.32 39.49 -1.56
N HIS A 9 -13.53 39.14 -0.55
CA HIS A 9 -12.27 39.82 -0.28
C HIS A 9 -11.16 39.27 -1.20
N LEU A 10 -10.83 40.02 -2.26
CA LEU A 10 -9.61 39.83 -3.05
C LEU A 10 -8.37 40.05 -2.15
N GLY A 11 -7.45 39.07 -2.13
CA GLY A 11 -6.07 39.31 -1.69
C GLY A 11 -5.66 38.84 -0.29
N LYS A 12 -6.44 38.01 0.42
CA LYS A 12 -5.94 37.34 1.64
C LYS A 12 -5.73 35.85 1.38
N ARG A 13 -4.50 35.39 1.63
CA ARG A 13 -4.15 33.97 1.70
C ARG A 13 -4.94 33.35 2.85
N SER A 14 -6.10 32.80 2.54
CA SER A 14 -6.97 32.13 3.49
C SER A 14 -6.19 30.96 4.11
N TRP A 15 -5.94 31.01 5.42
CA TRP A 15 -5.46 29.88 6.22
C TRP A 15 -6.45 28.68 6.23
N ALA A 16 -7.58 28.80 5.53
CA ALA A 16 -8.63 27.79 5.40
C ALA A 16 -8.27 26.63 4.45
N TRP A 17 -7.01 26.50 4.03
CA TRP A 17 -6.50 25.33 3.32
C TRP A 17 -5.45 24.64 4.18
N GLN A 18 -5.88 24.11 5.32
CA GLN A 18 -5.10 23.11 6.03
C GLN A 18 -5.15 21.84 5.19
N LYS A 19 -4.17 21.65 4.31
CA LYS A 19 -3.99 20.41 3.53
C LYS A 19 -3.64 19.28 4.51
N VAL A 20 -4.65 18.73 5.18
CA VAL A 20 -4.52 17.55 6.03
C VAL A 20 -4.25 16.37 5.10
N ASN A 21 -2.97 16.06 4.88
CA ASN A 21 -2.58 14.83 4.20
C ASN A 21 -2.83 13.67 5.18
N HIS A 22 -4.00 13.04 5.09
CA HIS A 22 -4.32 11.84 5.86
C HIS A 22 -3.57 10.64 5.27
N TRP A 23 -2.45 10.28 5.90
CA TRP A 23 -1.74 9.03 5.62
C TRP A 23 -2.31 7.94 6.52
N GLN A 24 -2.75 6.84 5.93
CA GLN A 24 -3.17 5.66 6.67
C GLN A 24 -2.04 4.64 6.67
N GLU A 25 -1.91 3.90 7.76
CA GLU A 25 -0.95 2.82 7.91
C GLU A 25 -1.71 1.51 8.05
N ALA A 26 -1.27 0.47 7.33
CA ALA A 26 -1.80 -0.89 7.48
C ALA A 26 -0.64 -1.87 7.70
N GLU A 27 -0.90 -2.88 8.52
CA GLU A 27 -0.03 -4.04 8.65
C GLU A 27 -0.46 -5.06 7.60
N VAL A 28 0.49 -5.47 6.76
CA VAL A 28 0.29 -6.43 5.68
C VAL A 28 1.38 -7.48 5.72
N VAL A 29 1.08 -8.66 5.19
CA VAL A 29 2.04 -9.73 4.96
C VAL A 29 2.35 -9.84 3.48
N ILE A 30 3.60 -10.16 3.15
CA ILE A 30 4.00 -10.42 1.77
C ILE A 30 3.73 -11.89 1.46
N THR A 31 2.92 -12.14 0.44
CA THR A 31 2.56 -13.49 -0.03
C THR A 31 3.26 -13.87 -1.33
N GLY A 32 3.93 -12.92 -1.97
CA GLY A 32 4.67 -13.17 -3.21
C GLY A 32 5.26 -11.92 -3.84
N TYR A 33 5.83 -12.09 -5.02
CA TYR A 33 6.36 -11.00 -5.83
C TYR A 33 6.29 -11.31 -7.32
N ARG A 34 6.30 -10.26 -8.16
CA ARG A 34 6.31 -10.34 -9.62
C ARG A 34 7.72 -10.61 -10.14
N LYS A 35 7.84 -11.43 -11.20
CA LYS A 35 9.14 -11.80 -11.80
C LYS A 35 9.67 -10.74 -12.76
N GLU A 36 8.79 -10.14 -13.56
CA GLU A 36 9.16 -9.24 -14.66
C GLU A 36 9.25 -7.78 -14.20
N GLU A 37 8.34 -7.35 -13.33
CA GLU A 37 8.26 -5.98 -12.83
C GLU A 37 8.40 -5.94 -11.30
N PRO A 38 8.98 -4.87 -10.73
CA PRO A 38 9.10 -4.73 -9.29
C PRO A 38 7.71 -4.52 -8.66
N GLY A 39 7.18 -5.57 -8.03
CA GLY A 39 5.94 -5.49 -7.27
C GLY A 39 5.81 -6.66 -6.29
N TRP A 40 5.40 -6.36 -5.06
CA TRP A 40 5.16 -7.36 -4.02
C TRP A 40 3.66 -7.61 -3.85
N LEU A 41 3.27 -8.87 -3.83
CA LEU A 41 1.91 -9.27 -3.49
C LEU A 41 1.73 -9.15 -1.98
N ILE A 42 0.80 -8.31 -1.57
CA ILE A 42 0.48 -8.08 -0.17
C ILE A 42 -0.88 -8.68 0.17
N ALA A 43 -1.03 -9.15 1.40
CA ALA A 43 -2.29 -9.56 1.97
C ALA A 43 -2.44 -8.97 3.38
N VAL A 44 -3.67 -8.68 3.78
CA VAL A 44 -4.01 -8.30 5.15
C VAL A 44 -4.46 -9.57 5.86
N GLU A 45 -3.90 -9.84 7.04
CA GLU A 45 -4.39 -10.91 7.89
C GLU A 45 -5.58 -10.40 8.71
N GLU A 46 -6.74 -11.03 8.56
CA GLU A 46 -7.95 -10.69 9.28
C GLU A 46 -8.64 -11.95 9.79
N ASN A 47 -8.76 -12.07 11.12
CA ASN A 47 -9.34 -13.26 11.78
C ASN A 47 -8.69 -14.59 11.36
N GLY A 48 -7.36 -14.61 11.21
CA GLY A 48 -6.60 -15.79 10.77
C GLY A 48 -6.80 -16.16 9.29
N ARG A 49 -7.44 -15.29 8.50
CA ARG A 49 -7.57 -15.44 7.05
C ARG A 49 -6.78 -14.35 6.33
N LEU A 50 -6.03 -14.75 5.31
CA LEU A 50 -5.30 -13.81 4.47
C LEU A 50 -6.23 -13.27 3.38
N ARG A 51 -6.52 -11.97 3.44
CA ARG A 51 -7.25 -11.24 2.40
C ARG A 51 -6.26 -10.57 1.45
N PRO A 52 -6.30 -10.85 0.13
CA PRO A 52 -5.41 -10.20 -0.82
C PRO A 52 -5.58 -8.67 -0.78
N GLY A 53 -4.48 -7.96 -0.52
CA GLY A 53 -4.42 -6.50 -0.39
C GLY A 53 -3.95 -5.78 -1.66
N GLY A 54 -3.58 -6.55 -2.70
CA GLY A 54 -3.12 -6.03 -3.99
C GLY A 54 -1.61 -6.14 -4.19
N VAL A 55 -1.07 -5.31 -5.08
CA VAL A 55 0.36 -5.25 -5.40
C VAL A 55 0.94 -3.93 -4.90
N MET A 56 2.01 -4.03 -4.12
CA MET A 56 2.79 -2.87 -3.68
C MET A 56 3.94 -2.66 -4.66
N GLU A 57 3.92 -1.53 -5.37
CA GLU A 57 4.98 -1.14 -6.32
C GLU A 57 5.76 0.10 -5.81
N LEU A 58 5.08 0.96 -5.06
CA LEU A 58 5.63 2.21 -4.54
C LEU A 58 6.27 2.01 -3.16
N GLY A 59 7.40 2.67 -2.92
CA GLY A 59 8.09 2.65 -1.62
C GLY A 59 9.08 1.50 -1.43
N ILE A 60 9.27 0.65 -2.44
CA ILE A 60 10.27 -0.43 -2.38
C ILE A 60 11.61 0.07 -2.93
N GLY A 61 12.50 0.52 -2.04
CA GLY A 61 13.83 0.98 -2.43
C GLY A 61 14.76 -0.15 -2.89
N PRO A 62 15.87 0.15 -3.60
CA PRO A 62 16.79 -0.86 -4.12
C PRO A 62 17.41 -1.75 -3.03
N ARG A 63 17.64 -1.19 -1.83
CA ARG A 63 18.25 -1.91 -0.69
C ARG A 63 17.26 -2.89 -0.09
N GLU A 64 16.03 -2.43 0.15
CA GLU A 64 14.92 -3.21 0.67
C GLU A 64 14.55 -4.35 -0.28
N ARG A 65 14.54 -4.09 -1.59
CA ARG A 65 14.38 -5.14 -2.62
C ARG A 65 15.43 -6.22 -2.50
N LYS A 66 16.71 -5.83 -2.42
CA LYS A 66 17.81 -6.80 -2.34
C LYS A 66 17.71 -7.67 -1.08
N ALA A 67 17.45 -7.04 0.06
CA ALA A 67 17.25 -7.75 1.33
C ALA A 67 16.05 -8.70 1.27
N PHE A 68 14.92 -8.23 0.74
CA PHE A 68 13.74 -9.05 0.55
C PHE A 68 14.02 -10.25 -0.35
N TYR A 69 14.66 -10.07 -1.51
CA TYR A 69 14.92 -11.19 -2.42
C TYR A 69 15.83 -12.27 -1.82
N GLN A 70 16.80 -11.89 -0.99
CA GLN A 70 17.64 -12.85 -0.25
C GLN A 70 16.81 -13.72 0.70
N VAL A 71 15.82 -13.14 1.37
CA VAL A 71 14.92 -13.89 2.26
C VAL A 71 13.88 -14.67 1.45
N ALA A 72 13.26 -14.04 0.46
CA ALA A 72 12.18 -14.59 -0.37
C ALA A 72 12.59 -15.86 -1.09
N GLN A 73 13.84 -15.98 -1.54
CA GLN A 73 14.37 -17.21 -2.14
C GLN A 73 14.37 -18.41 -1.18
N ARG A 74 14.51 -18.17 0.13
CA ARG A 74 14.54 -19.22 1.16
C ARG A 74 13.15 -19.67 1.60
N ILE A 75 12.15 -18.81 1.45
CA ILE A 75 10.76 -19.05 1.85
C ILE A 75 9.83 -19.23 0.64
N LYS A 76 10.41 -19.43 -0.55
CA LYS A 76 9.68 -19.66 -1.80
C LYS A 76 8.96 -21.00 -1.70
N THR A 77 7.64 -20.97 -1.86
CA THR A 77 6.80 -22.17 -1.85
C THR A 77 6.52 -22.66 -3.26
N TYR A 78 6.14 -21.73 -4.13
CA TYR A 78 5.68 -22.05 -5.48
C TYR A 78 6.00 -20.91 -6.45
N GLU A 79 6.15 -21.22 -7.73
CA GLU A 79 6.27 -20.21 -8.77
C GLU A 79 5.39 -20.48 -9.98
N ASN A 80 4.83 -19.39 -10.47
CA ASN A 80 4.10 -19.31 -11.72
C ASN A 80 4.96 -18.61 -12.77
N ARG A 81 4.43 -18.50 -14.00
CA ARG A 81 5.08 -17.77 -15.09
C ARG A 81 5.31 -16.29 -14.75
N GLN A 82 4.39 -15.67 -14.04
CA GLN A 82 4.42 -14.23 -13.73
C GLN A 82 4.75 -13.90 -12.26
N TYR A 83 4.45 -14.82 -11.33
CA TYR A 83 4.53 -14.57 -9.89
C TYR A 83 5.35 -15.66 -9.17
N VAL A 84 6.02 -15.27 -8.09
CA VAL A 84 6.60 -16.20 -7.12
C VAL A 84 5.82 -16.06 -5.82
N HIS A 85 5.29 -17.17 -5.33
CA HIS A 85 4.58 -17.25 -4.07
C HIS A 85 5.56 -17.65 -2.96
N VAL A 86 5.49 -16.92 -1.86
CA VAL A 86 6.32 -17.14 -0.67
C VAL A 86 5.44 -17.37 0.54
N GLU A 87 5.99 -18.06 1.54
CA GLU A 87 5.30 -18.21 2.81
C GLU A 87 5.06 -16.83 3.45
N PRO A 88 3.86 -16.58 4.02
CA PRO A 88 3.48 -15.29 4.62
C PRO A 88 4.15 -15.09 5.99
N LYS A 89 5.49 -15.07 6.01
CA LYS A 89 6.32 -14.87 7.21
C LYS A 89 6.81 -13.43 7.36
N ILE A 90 6.75 -12.65 6.30
CA ILE A 90 7.29 -11.28 6.26
C ILE A 90 6.14 -10.29 6.46
N HIS A 91 6.13 -9.65 7.63
CA HIS A 91 5.20 -8.59 7.99
C HIS A 91 5.79 -7.23 7.62
N CYS A 92 4.98 -6.36 7.05
CA CYS A 92 5.37 -5.03 6.59
C CYS A 92 4.31 -4.00 6.99
N LYS A 93 4.77 -2.80 7.35
CA LYS A 93 3.89 -1.64 7.56
C LYS A 93 3.86 -0.82 6.29
N VAL A 94 2.70 -0.70 5.67
CA VAL A 94 2.52 0.07 4.44
C VAL A 94 1.78 1.35 4.75
N LYS A 95 2.29 2.46 4.21
CA LYS A 95 1.58 3.74 4.22
C LYS A 95 0.84 3.91 2.91
N TYR A 96 -0.45 4.19 2.97
CA TYR A 96 -1.26 4.48 1.80
C TYR A 96 -2.03 5.77 2.01
N LYS A 97 -2.27 6.49 0.92
CA LYS A 97 -3.10 7.70 0.91
C LYS A 97 -4.42 7.33 0.27
N ASN A 98 -5.53 7.68 0.91
CA ASN A 98 -6.89 7.28 0.56
C ASN A 98 -7.21 7.35 -0.95
N GLN A 99 -7.13 6.22 -1.67
CA GLN A 99 -8.06 5.75 -2.71
C GLN A 99 -7.90 4.21 -2.87
N LEU A 100 -8.97 3.48 -2.55
CA LEU A 100 -9.33 2.13 -3.03
C LEU A 100 -8.43 0.94 -2.64
N ILE A 101 -8.54 0.47 -1.39
CA ILE A 101 -8.63 -0.98 -1.15
C ILE A 101 -10.11 -1.34 -1.30
N SER A 102 -10.61 -1.38 -2.54
CA SER A 102 -11.96 -1.86 -2.80
C SER A 102 -11.94 -3.39 -2.71
N VAL A 103 -12.02 -3.93 -1.50
CA VAL A 103 -12.48 -5.31 -1.30
C VAL A 103 -13.99 -5.26 -1.48
N LYS A 104 -14.47 -5.58 -2.69
CA LYS A 104 -15.88 -5.92 -2.87
C LYS A 104 -16.10 -7.29 -2.21
N SER A 105 -16.91 -7.27 -1.16
CA SER A 105 -17.57 -8.41 -0.53
C SER A 105 -18.40 -9.20 -1.50
#